data_AF-A0A164SGI2-F1
#
_entry.id   AF-A0A164SGI2-F1
#
_cell.length_a   1.000
_cell.length_b   1.000
_cell.length_c   1.000
_cell.angle_alpha   90.00
_cell.angle_beta   90.00
_cell.angle_gamma   90.00
#
_symmetry.space_group_name_H-M   'P 1'
#
loop_
_entity.id
_entity.type
_entity.pdbx_description
1 polymer ?
#
loop_
_entity_poly.entity_id
_entity_poly.type
_entity_poly.pdbx_seq_one_letter_code
_entity_poly.pdbx_strand_id
1 'polypeptide(L)'
;MRANDDGSNSTVHVLCSTTDNPVTPIFDFHSTVTMNYVTADTIVSLYPTFTEARRAIFQNLTMRPESVNILDDEVSKYTNRGYSMHTQAPPHVLCDVQCPNIVRCIGDQYTSYMHFNNSTAMSTLETLGYHKSWSLNTWGPCGNATRQLRPEPY
;
A
#
# COMPACT_ATOMS: atom_id res chain seq x y z
N MET A 1 22.34 -7.31 18.72
CA MET A 1 21.14 -6.47 18.83
C MET A 1 20.94 -6.14 20.30
N ARG A 2 20.84 -4.85 20.67
CA ARG A 2 20.37 -4.47 22.00
C ARG A 2 18.85 -4.61 21.97
N ALA A 3 18.31 -5.47 22.84
CA ALA A 3 16.87 -5.53 23.06
C ALA A 3 16.41 -4.19 23.64
N ASN A 4 15.22 -3.73 23.25
CA ASN A 4 14.56 -2.61 23.90
C ASN A 4 14.28 -2.97 25.37
N ASP A 5 14.02 -1.97 26.22
CA ASP A 5 13.78 -2.15 27.66
C ASP A 5 12.56 -3.04 27.98
N ASP A 6 11.69 -3.30 27.02
CA ASP A 6 10.53 -4.21 27.11
C ASP A 6 10.81 -5.63 26.58
N GLY A 7 12.06 -5.94 26.20
CA GLY A 7 12.46 -7.23 25.63
C GLY A 7 12.10 -7.40 24.16
N SER A 8 11.53 -6.38 23.49
CA SER A 8 11.27 -6.41 22.05
C SER A 8 12.53 -6.10 21.24
N ASN A 9 12.70 -6.78 20.10
CA ASN A 9 13.69 -6.40 19.09
C ASN A 9 13.02 -5.53 18.03
N SER A 10 13.28 -4.22 18.06
CA SER A 10 12.88 -3.35 16.95
C SER A 10 13.66 -3.70 15.70
N THR A 11 12.96 -4.14 14.66
CA THR A 11 13.55 -4.40 13.35
C THR A 11 13.25 -3.22 12.43
N VAL A 12 14.30 -2.60 11.89
CA VAL A 12 14.18 -1.57 10.86
C VAL A 12 14.43 -2.22 9.51
N HIS A 13 13.43 -2.20 8.64
CA HIS A 13 13.58 -2.62 7.25
C HIS A 13 14.04 -1.41 6.43
N VAL A 14 15.23 -1.53 5.83
CA VAL A 14 15.74 -0.53 4.88
C VAL A 14 15.42 -1.00 3.48
N LEU A 15 14.66 -0.19 2.74
CA LEU A 15 14.33 -0.43 1.35
C LEU A 15 15.09 0.57 0.48
N CYS A 16 15.66 0.08 -0.61
CA CYS A 16 16.38 0.90 -1.57
C CYS A 16 15.56 1.01 -2.86
N SER A 17 15.31 2.22 -3.33
CA SER A 17 14.75 2.44 -4.66
C SER A 17 15.87 2.43 -5.71
N THR A 18 15.63 1.75 -6.83
CA THR A 18 16.49 1.85 -8.02
C THR A 18 16.03 2.98 -8.96
N THR A 19 14.96 3.68 -8.60
CA THR A 19 14.41 4.81 -9.35
C THR A 19 14.72 6.13 -8.63
N ASP A 20 14.49 7.23 -9.34
CA ASP A 20 14.53 8.60 -8.82
C ASP A 20 13.39 8.91 -7.83
N ASN A 21 12.39 8.02 -7.71
CA ASN A 21 11.26 8.18 -6.81
C ASN A 21 11.40 7.28 -5.56
N PRO A 22 11.63 7.87 -4.36
CA PRO A 22 11.84 7.13 -3.11
C PRO A 22 10.56 6.44 -2.59
N VAL A 23 9.39 6.77 -3.12
CA VAL A 23 8.11 6.13 -2.77
C VAL A 23 7.94 4.79 -3.49
N THR A 24 8.67 4.56 -4.60
CA THR A 24 8.53 3.36 -5.43
C THR A 24 8.58 2.04 -4.62
N PRO A 25 9.53 1.84 -3.68
CA PRO A 25 9.60 0.59 -2.90
C PRO A 25 8.38 0.35 -2.01
N ILE A 26 7.57 1.39 -1.73
CA ILE A 26 6.37 1.27 -0.89
C ILE A 26 5.31 0.39 -1.57
N PHE A 27 5.26 0.43 -2.91
CA PHE A 27 4.30 -0.36 -3.70
C PHE A 27 4.67 -1.84 -3.81
N ASP A 28 5.89 -2.19 -3.41
CA ASP A 28 6.42 -3.56 -3.39
C ASP A 28 6.27 -4.21 -1.99
N PHE A 29 5.66 -3.51 -1.02
CA PHE A 29 5.36 -4.12 0.27
C PHE A 29 4.28 -5.20 0.14
N HIS A 30 4.44 -6.22 0.97
CA HIS A 30 3.59 -7.40 1.04
C HIS A 30 2.14 -7.13 1.44
N SER A 31 1.78 -5.93 1.92
CA SER A 31 0.42 -5.64 2.40
C SER A 31 0.04 -4.16 2.26
N THR A 32 -1.23 -3.89 2.00
CA THR A 32 -1.76 -2.52 1.97
C THR A 32 -1.73 -1.83 3.33
N VAL A 33 -1.52 -2.54 4.45
CA VAL A 33 -1.37 -1.91 5.78
C VAL A 33 -0.18 -0.96 5.83
N THR A 34 0.89 -1.28 5.12
CA THR A 34 2.14 -0.52 5.11
C THR A 34 2.22 0.48 3.95
N MET A 35 1.19 0.56 3.12
CA MET A 35 1.11 1.46 1.96
C MET A 35 0.63 2.86 2.37
N ASN A 36 1.21 3.38 3.46
CA ASN A 36 1.01 4.73 3.97
C ASN A 36 2.39 5.33 4.23
N TYR A 37 2.60 6.60 3.88
CA TYR A 37 3.91 7.23 4.03
C TYR A 37 3.81 8.69 4.43
N VAL A 38 4.89 9.18 5.03
CA VAL A 38 5.01 10.57 5.46
C VAL A 38 6.18 11.18 4.72
N THR A 39 5.93 12.34 4.12
CA THR A 39 6.94 13.19 3.50
C THR A 39 7.22 14.39 4.41
N ALA A 40 8.10 15.30 3.99
CA ALA A 40 8.34 16.54 4.73
C ALA A 40 7.07 17.39 4.92
N ASP A 41 6.13 17.29 3.98
CA ASP A 41 5.01 18.23 3.85
C ASP A 41 3.64 17.56 3.97
N THR A 42 3.56 16.24 3.80
CA THR A 42 2.28 15.54 3.64
C THR A 42 2.34 14.11 4.15
N ILE A 43 1.27 13.69 4.82
CA ILE A 43 0.94 12.30 5.13
C ILE A 43 0.04 11.77 4.01
N VAL A 44 0.40 10.62 3.45
CA VAL A 44 -0.31 9.98 2.33
C VAL A 44 -0.80 8.60 2.76
N SER A 45 -2.10 8.35 2.57
CA SER A 45 -2.69 7.02 2.70
C SER A 45 -3.20 6.55 1.35
N LEU A 46 -2.62 5.47 0.81
CA LEU A 46 -3.01 4.93 -0.50
C LEU A 46 -4.30 4.10 -0.43
N TYR A 47 -4.63 3.60 0.76
CA TYR A 47 -5.81 2.76 1.01
C TYR A 47 -6.52 3.18 2.31
N PRO A 48 -7.05 4.43 2.37
CA PRO A 48 -7.68 4.97 3.57
C PRO A 48 -8.91 4.16 4.00
N THR A 49 -9.80 3.82 3.05
CA THR A 49 -11.00 3.01 3.33
C THR A 49 -10.68 1.64 3.94
N PHE A 50 -9.57 1.03 3.52
CA PHE A 50 -9.10 -0.24 4.08
C PHE A 50 -8.50 -0.05 5.46
N THR A 51 -7.64 0.96 5.61
CA THR A 51 -6.97 1.28 6.87
C THR A 51 -7.98 1.59 7.97
N GLU A 52 -8.99 2.40 7.67
CA GLU A 52 -10.08 2.77 8.59
C GLU A 52 -10.96 1.56 8.95
N ALA A 53 -11.27 0.70 7.97
CA ALA A 53 -12.05 -0.51 8.19
C ALA A 53 -11.25 -1.65 8.86
N ARG A 54 -9.97 -1.44 9.20
CA ARG A 54 -9.03 -2.48 9.64
C ARG A 54 -9.03 -3.68 8.71
N ARG A 55 -9.02 -3.42 7.40
CA ARG A 55 -8.90 -4.42 6.35
C ARG A 55 -7.60 -4.21 5.61
N ALA A 56 -7.06 -5.29 5.07
CA ALA A 56 -5.86 -5.22 4.28
C ALA A 56 -5.88 -6.26 3.17
N ILE A 57 -5.21 -5.95 2.08
CA ILE A 57 -4.93 -6.92 1.03
C ILE A 57 -3.47 -7.30 1.16
N PHE A 58 -3.21 -8.61 1.25
CA PHE A 58 -1.86 -9.14 1.19
C PHE A 58 -1.48 -9.31 -0.28
N GLN A 59 -0.45 -8.61 -0.72
CA GLN A 59 0.13 -8.78 -2.05
C GLN A 59 0.86 -10.12 -2.07
N ASN A 60 0.47 -11.00 -2.99
CA ASN A 60 1.20 -12.22 -3.29
C ASN A 60 2.57 -11.86 -3.86
N LEU A 61 3.53 -11.69 -2.98
CA LEU A 61 4.93 -11.64 -3.33
C LEU A 61 5.40 -13.08 -3.57
N THR A 62 5.10 -13.65 -4.74
CA THR A 62 5.78 -14.85 -5.26
C THR A 62 7.25 -14.54 -5.58
N MET A 63 7.97 -13.98 -4.61
CA MET A 63 9.38 -13.67 -4.68
C MET A 63 10.03 -14.28 -3.44
N ARG A 64 10.68 -15.42 -3.71
CA ARG A 64 11.63 -16.17 -2.88
C ARG A 64 11.02 -17.30 -2.02
N PRO A 65 11.50 -18.56 -2.20
CA PRO A 65 11.07 -19.71 -1.39
C PRO A 65 11.25 -19.51 0.12
N GLU A 66 12.21 -18.69 0.55
CA GLU A 66 12.39 -18.31 1.96
C GLU A 66 11.24 -17.47 2.56
N SER A 67 10.32 -16.95 1.75
CA SER A 67 9.28 -15.99 2.16
C SER A 67 7.99 -16.63 2.71
N VAL A 68 7.83 -17.96 2.62
CA VAL A 68 6.59 -18.64 3.04
C VAL A 68 6.37 -18.51 4.56
N ASN A 69 7.42 -18.66 5.36
CA ASN A 69 7.31 -18.47 6.82
C ASN A 69 7.05 -17.00 7.20
N ILE A 70 7.51 -16.06 6.37
CA ILE A 70 7.32 -14.61 6.58
C ILE A 70 5.85 -14.23 6.36
N LEU A 71 5.14 -14.94 5.48
CA LEU A 71 3.71 -14.72 5.23
C LEU A 71 2.89 -14.97 6.50
N ASP A 72 3.08 -16.12 7.15
CA ASP A 72 2.31 -16.48 8.33
C ASP A 72 2.60 -15.54 9.51
N ASP A 73 3.86 -15.13 9.68
CA ASP A 73 4.26 -14.19 10.72
C ASP A 73 3.67 -12.79 10.51
N GLU A 74 3.72 -12.25 9.28
CA GLU A 74 3.17 -10.93 8.98
C GLU A 74 1.64 -10.94 9.01
N VAL A 75 0.99 -11.98 8.48
CA VAL A 75 -0.47 -12.17 8.62
C VAL A 75 -0.84 -12.21 10.10
N SER A 76 -0.17 -13.05 10.91
CA SER A 76 -0.42 -13.16 12.35
C SER A 76 -0.22 -11.82 13.06
N LYS A 77 0.86 -11.10 12.76
CA LYS A 77 1.17 -9.78 13.32
C LYS A 77 0.06 -8.76 13.06
N TYR A 78 -0.45 -8.66 11.83
CA TYR A 78 -1.51 -7.70 11.51
C TYR A 78 -2.88 -8.16 12.00
N THR A 79 -3.16 -9.47 11.99
CA THR A 79 -4.37 -10.02 12.62
C THR A 79 -4.40 -9.78 14.12
N ASN A 80 -3.26 -9.94 14.82
CA ASN A 80 -3.15 -9.59 16.25
C ASN A 80 -3.35 -8.10 16.53
N ARG A 81 -3.10 -7.23 15.54
CA ARG A 81 -3.41 -5.78 15.60
C ARG A 81 -4.87 -5.47 15.26
N GLY A 82 -5.68 -6.50 15.00
CA GLY A 82 -7.10 -6.39 14.68
C GLY A 82 -7.40 -6.14 13.21
N TYR A 83 -6.47 -6.43 12.30
CA TYR A 83 -6.72 -6.36 10.86
C TYR A 83 -7.31 -7.67 10.32
N SER A 84 -8.29 -7.54 9.43
CA SER A 84 -8.75 -8.63 8.57
C SER A 84 -7.90 -8.67 7.30
N MET A 85 -7.10 -9.72 7.16
CA MET A 85 -6.17 -9.90 6.03
C MET A 85 -6.87 -10.65 4.89
N HIS A 86 -6.92 -10.04 3.71
CA HIS A 86 -7.47 -10.62 2.49
C HIS A 86 -6.32 -11.01 1.55
N THR A 87 -6.15 -12.31 1.32
CA THR A 87 -5.17 -12.84 0.35
C THR A 87 -5.78 -13.05 -1.04
N GLN A 88 -7.12 -12.96 -1.13
CA GLN A 88 -7.91 -13.15 -2.34
C GLN A 88 -9.03 -12.12 -2.40
N ALA A 89 -9.33 -11.65 -3.61
CA ALA A 89 -10.50 -10.82 -3.84
C ALA A 89 -11.78 -11.68 -3.77
N PRO A 90 -12.84 -11.24 -3.07
CA PRO A 90 -14.14 -11.86 -3.26
C PRO A 90 -14.59 -11.72 -4.74
N PRO A 91 -15.36 -12.67 -5.29
CA PRO A 91 -15.92 -12.52 -6.62
C PRO A 91 -16.79 -11.26 -6.70
N HIS A 92 -16.55 -10.42 -7.72
CA HIS A 92 -17.31 -9.19 -7.94
C HIS A 92 -17.63 -9.00 -9.43
N VAL A 93 -18.78 -8.40 -9.73
CA VAL A 93 -19.24 -8.15 -11.11
C VAL A 93 -18.53 -6.94 -11.73
N LEU A 94 -18.21 -5.94 -10.91
CA LEU A 94 -17.46 -4.74 -11.30
C LEU A 94 -16.28 -4.56 -10.35
N CYS A 95 -15.12 -4.16 -10.88
CA CYS A 95 -13.97 -3.83 -10.05
C CYS A 95 -14.27 -2.56 -9.25
N ASP A 96 -14.24 -2.64 -7.93
CA ASP A 96 -14.31 -1.52 -6.99
C ASP A 96 -12.96 -1.32 -6.28
N VAL A 97 -12.86 -0.35 -5.37
CA VAL A 97 -11.61 -0.07 -4.62
C VAL A 97 -11.08 -1.29 -3.83
N GLN A 98 -11.92 -2.30 -3.62
CA GLN A 98 -11.54 -3.54 -2.93
C GLN A 98 -11.00 -4.61 -3.88
N CYS A 99 -11.14 -4.40 -5.20
CA CYS A 99 -10.54 -5.24 -6.21
C CYS A 99 -9.02 -5.02 -6.27
N PRO A 100 -8.22 -6.07 -6.01
CA PRO A 100 -6.76 -6.00 -6.05
C PRO A 100 -6.20 -5.81 -7.47
N ASN A 101 -6.97 -6.17 -8.49
CA ASN A 101 -6.57 -6.01 -9.89
C ASN A 101 -6.85 -4.61 -10.46
N ILE A 102 -7.34 -3.68 -9.64
CA ILE A 102 -7.37 -2.28 -10.04
C ILE A 102 -5.95 -1.73 -10.07
N VAL A 103 -5.64 -1.05 -11.17
CA VAL A 103 -4.44 -0.23 -11.26
C VAL A 103 -4.73 1.10 -10.55
N ARG A 104 -4.07 1.28 -9.41
CA ARG A 104 -4.09 2.50 -8.60
C ARG A 104 -2.98 3.43 -9.04
N CYS A 105 -3.09 4.71 -8.73
CA CYS A 105 -2.01 5.68 -8.94
C CYS A 105 -1.99 6.71 -7.82
N ILE A 106 -0.82 7.31 -7.60
CA ILE A 106 -0.70 8.40 -6.63
C ILE A 106 -1.57 9.55 -7.14
N GLY A 107 -2.57 9.95 -6.36
CA GLY A 107 -3.48 11.04 -6.73
C GLY A 107 -4.80 10.57 -7.32
N ASP A 108 -5.07 9.26 -7.38
CA ASP A 108 -6.44 8.82 -7.63
C ASP A 108 -7.40 9.26 -6.51
N GLN A 109 -8.70 9.31 -6.84
CA GLN A 109 -9.77 9.74 -5.93
C GLN A 109 -9.92 8.89 -4.65
N TYR A 110 -9.20 7.76 -4.56
CA TYR A 110 -9.23 6.84 -3.41
C TYR A 110 -7.94 6.93 -2.58
N THR A 111 -7.06 7.89 -2.86
CA THR A 111 -5.90 8.24 -2.06
C THR A 111 -6.25 9.41 -1.13
N SER A 112 -5.85 9.34 0.13
CA SER A 112 -6.06 10.42 1.11
C SER A 112 -4.75 11.15 1.42
N TYR A 113 -4.85 12.46 1.61
CA TYR A 113 -3.75 13.36 1.89
C TYR A 113 -4.05 14.21 3.11
N MET A 114 -3.07 14.37 3.98
CA MET A 114 -3.09 15.36 5.06
C MET A 114 -1.81 16.19 4.97
N HIS A 115 -1.97 17.47 4.69
CA HIS A 115 -0.85 18.41 4.56
C HIS A 115 -0.50 19.02 5.93
N PHE A 116 0.79 19.26 6.17
CA PHE A 116 1.23 20.01 7.34
C PHE A 116 1.07 21.52 7.12
N ASN A 117 0.74 22.25 8.19
CA ASN A 117 0.63 23.72 8.13
C ASN A 117 1.96 24.33 7.69
N ASN A 118 1.91 25.26 6.73
CA ASN A 118 3.05 25.86 5.99
C ASN A 118 3.73 24.98 4.93
N SER A 119 3.22 23.80 4.62
CA SER A 119 3.61 23.17 3.36
C SER A 119 3.10 24.02 2.21
N THR A 120 3.96 24.32 1.23
CA THR A 120 3.48 24.60 -0.11
C THR A 120 2.83 23.30 -0.54
N ALA A 121 1.51 23.17 -0.36
CA ALA A 121 0.78 22.02 -0.84
C ALA A 121 1.25 21.79 -2.27
N MET A 122 1.92 20.65 -2.52
CA MET A 122 2.33 20.29 -3.88
C MET A 122 1.10 20.48 -4.73
N SER A 123 1.18 21.40 -5.70
CA SER A 123 0.06 21.60 -6.60
C SER A 123 -0.24 20.25 -7.22
N THR A 124 -1.51 19.93 -7.47
CA THR A 124 -1.89 18.67 -8.12
C THR A 124 -1.04 18.41 -9.37
N LEU A 125 -0.64 19.47 -10.09
CA LEU A 125 0.30 19.46 -11.21
C LEU A 125 1.73 18.97 -10.89
N GLU A 126 2.29 19.30 -9.72
CA GLU A 126 3.60 18.80 -9.28
C GLU A 126 3.53 17.35 -8.81
N THR A 127 2.39 16.93 -8.24
CA THR A 127 2.10 15.53 -7.90
C THR A 127 1.89 14.67 -9.15
N LEU A 128 1.32 15.25 -10.21
CA LEU A 128 1.06 14.62 -11.51
C LEU A 128 2.34 14.35 -12.34
N GLY A 129 3.48 14.98 -12.02
CA GLY A 129 4.75 14.69 -12.70
C GLY A 129 5.27 13.26 -12.47
N TYR A 130 4.81 12.59 -11.41
CA TYR A 130 5.27 11.27 -10.98
C TYR A 130 4.14 10.24 -11.02
N HIS A 131 3.63 9.93 -12.20
CA HIS A 131 2.64 8.88 -12.43
C HIS A 131 3.22 7.47 -12.17
N LYS A 132 3.42 7.11 -10.90
CA LYS A 132 3.64 5.71 -10.53
C LYS A 132 2.27 5.06 -10.32
N SER A 133 1.92 4.17 -11.23
CA SER A 133 0.80 3.26 -11.06
C SER A 133 1.25 1.94 -10.46
N TRP A 134 0.38 1.30 -9.67
CA TRP A 134 0.62 -0.03 -9.12
C TRP A 134 -0.65 -0.86 -9.15
N SER A 135 -0.49 -2.18 -9.07
CA SER A 135 -1.58 -3.15 -8.91
C SER A 135 -1.21 -4.14 -7.81
N LEU A 136 -2.20 -4.64 -7.10
CA LEU A 136 -1.96 -5.67 -6.08
C LEU A 136 -2.00 -7.03 -6.78
N ASN A 137 -0.83 -7.68 -6.85
CA ASN A 137 -0.76 -9.05 -7.33
C ASN A 137 -1.40 -9.95 -6.28
N THR A 138 -2.63 -10.42 -6.51
CA THR A 138 -3.30 -11.37 -5.61
C THR A 138 -3.99 -12.44 -6.44
N TRP A 139 -4.36 -13.55 -5.80
CA TRP A 139 -5.09 -14.63 -6.45
C TRP A 139 -6.58 -14.26 -6.49
N GLY A 140 -7.20 -14.16 -7.67
CA GLY A 140 -8.64 -13.92 -7.76
C GLY A 140 -9.19 -13.81 -9.18
N PRO A 141 -10.47 -14.19 -9.42
CA PRO A 141 -11.07 -14.38 -10.75
C PRO A 141 -11.62 -13.10 -11.39
N CYS A 142 -11.13 -11.95 -10.96
CA CYS A 142 -11.41 -10.69 -11.63
C CYS A 142 -10.95 -10.84 -13.10
N GLY A 143 -11.89 -10.71 -14.05
CA GLY A 143 -11.56 -10.72 -15.48
C GLY A 143 -10.52 -9.66 -15.82
N ASN A 144 -9.88 -9.79 -17.00
CA ASN A 144 -8.73 -8.97 -17.45
C ASN A 144 -8.67 -7.56 -16.84
N ALA A 145 -7.56 -7.25 -16.16
CA ALA A 145 -7.27 -5.96 -15.55
C ALA A 145 -7.38 -4.84 -16.59
N THR A 146 -8.51 -4.15 -16.63
CA THR A 146 -8.81 -3.18 -17.70
C THR A 146 -9.23 -1.81 -17.19
N ARG A 147 -9.29 -1.60 -15.87
CA ARG A 147 -9.63 -0.28 -15.31
C ARG A 147 -8.46 0.30 -14.54
N GLN A 148 -7.72 1.17 -15.22
CA GLN A 148 -6.84 2.15 -14.57
C GLN A 148 -7.72 3.27 -14.01
N LEU A 149 -7.63 3.51 -12.71
CA LEU A 149 -8.24 4.71 -12.13
C LEU A 149 -7.37 5.89 -12.54
N ARG A 150 -7.96 6.80 -13.31
CA ARG A 150 -7.26 8.03 -13.71
C ARG A 150 -7.15 8.95 -12.49
N PRO A 151 -6.07 9.74 -12.38
CA PRO A 151 -6.07 10.90 -11.50
C PRO A 151 -7.26 11.78 -11.89
N GLU A 152 -8.13 12.11 -10.94
CA GLU A 152 -9.18 13.11 -11.17
C GLU A 152 -8.54 14.50 -10.97
N PRO A 153 -8.74 15.45 -11.88
CA PRO A 153 -8.43 16.85 -11.59
C PRO A 153 -9.44 17.33 -10.53
N TYR A 154 -8.94 17.65 -9.34
CA TYR A 154 -9.70 18.39 -8.33
C TYR A 154 -9.87 19.86 -8.73
#